data_AF-A0AAW0VTD2-F1
#
_entry.id   AF-A0AAW0VTD2-F1
#
_cell.length_a   1.000
_cell.length_b   1.000
_cell.length_c   1.000
_cell.angle_alpha   90.00
_cell.angle_beta   90.00
_cell.angle_gamma   90.00
#
_symmetry.space_group_name_H-M   'P 1'
#
loop_
_entity.id
_entity.type
_entity.pdbx_description
1 polymer ?
#
loop_
_entity_poly.entity_id
_entity_poly.type
_entity_poly.pdbx_seq_one_letter_code
_entity_poly.pdbx_strand_id
1 'polypeptide(L)'
;LSQEANKFNNYQRQNAKQLQDKHKFMQKRAAENAQRQSRGEPPLPDEDVSKQFKPIAPLPRLDAMITSGQISNYCKQISQFCSQSLGKLYVAKALQQDKK
;
A
#
# COMPACT_ATOMS: atom_id res chain seq x y z
N LEU A 1 -11.27 0.59 2.63
CA LEU A 1 -10.46 -0.65 2.70
C LEU A 1 -10.34 -1.43 1.39
N SER A 2 -11.31 -2.19 0.89
CA SER A 2 -11.10 -2.98 -0.34
C SER A 2 -10.74 -2.11 -1.55
N GLN A 3 -11.46 -1.01 -1.77
CA GLN A 3 -11.15 -0.05 -2.83
C GLN A 3 -9.77 0.63 -2.65
N GLU A 4 -9.40 1.00 -1.42
CA GLU A 4 -8.10 1.62 -1.12
C GLU A 4 -6.95 0.63 -1.30
N ALA A 5 -7.13 -0.62 -0.87
CA ALA A 5 -6.18 -1.70 -1.10
C ALA A 5 -5.98 -1.95 -2.60
N ASN A 6 -7.06 -1.95 -3.39
CA ASN A 6 -6.97 -2.07 -4.84
C ASN A 6 -6.21 -0.90 -5.48
N LYS A 7 -6.50 0.34 -5.05
CA LYS A 7 -5.75 1.54 -5.49
C LYS A 7 -4.26 1.43 -5.14
N PHE A 8 -3.93 1.00 -3.92
CA PHE A 8 -2.55 0.79 -3.48
C PHE A 8 -1.85 -0.32 -4.30
N ASN A 9 -2.51 -1.44 -4.53
CA ASN A 9 -1.97 -2.52 -5.35
C ASN A 9 -1.71 -2.07 -6.79
N ASN A 10 -2.60 -1.26 -7.37
CA ASN A 10 -2.40 -0.67 -8.69
C ASN A 10 -1.19 0.27 -8.70
N TYR A 11 -1.04 1.14 -7.70
CA TYR A 11 0.12 2.01 -7.56
C TYR A 11 1.43 1.22 -7.48
N GLN A 12 1.47 0.17 -6.67
CA GLN A 12 2.65 -0.68 -6.54
C GLN A 12 3.01 -1.37 -7.86
N ARG A 13 2.01 -1.89 -8.59
CA ARG A 13 2.22 -2.47 -9.92
C ARG A 13 2.77 -1.46 -10.92
N GLN A 14 2.23 -0.24 -10.92
CA GLN A 14 2.71 0.82 -11.83
C GLN A 14 4.15 1.24 -11.50
N ASN A 15 4.51 1.38 -10.23
CA ASN A 15 5.88 1.67 -9.81
C ASN A 15 6.86 0.57 -10.21
N ALA A 16 6.50 -0.70 -9.94
CA ALA A 16 7.34 -1.84 -10.31
C ALA A 16 7.57 -1.88 -11.82
N LYS A 17 6.51 -1.67 -12.62
CA LYS A 17 6.61 -1.59 -14.07
C LYS A 17 7.51 -0.44 -14.52
N GLN A 18 7.30 0.76 -13.99
CA GLN A 18 8.12 1.92 -14.35
C GLN A 18 9.60 1.70 -14.02
N LEU A 19 9.90 1.09 -12.87
CA LEU A 19 11.27 0.77 -12.48
C LEU A 19 11.92 -0.24 -13.43
N GLN A 20 11.16 -1.27 -13.84
CA GLN A 20 11.61 -2.27 -14.80
C GLN A 20 11.87 -1.64 -16.19
N ASP A 21 10.96 -0.79 -16.66
CA ASP A 21 11.09 -0.12 -17.96
C ASP A 21 12.28 0.85 -17.95
N LYS A 22 12.49 1.60 -16.85
CA LYS A 22 13.69 2.44 -16.65
C LYS A 22 14.97 1.62 -16.70
N HIS A 23 15.01 0.48 -16.02
CA HIS A 23 16.19 -0.39 -16.02
C HIS A 23 16.52 -0.93 -17.43
N LYS A 24 15.51 -1.41 -18.15
CA LYS A 24 15.65 -1.87 -19.54
C LYS A 24 16.15 -0.74 -20.46
N PHE A 25 15.61 0.47 -20.30
CA PHE A 25 16.03 1.63 -21.08
C PHE A 25 17.51 1.96 -20.83
N MET A 26 17.93 1.99 -19.57
CA MET A 26 19.33 2.25 -19.19
C MET A 26 20.27 1.17 -19.72
N GLN A 27 19.88 -0.11 -19.64
CA GLN A 27 20.68 -1.21 -20.17
C GLN A 27 20.85 -1.13 -21.69
N LYS A 28 19.76 -0.84 -22.43
CA LYS A 28 19.81 -0.67 -23.89
C LYS A 28 20.72 0.50 -24.29
N ARG A 29 20.62 1.62 -23.57
CA ARG A 29 21.50 2.79 -23.78
C ARG A 29 22.97 2.47 -23.52
N ALA A 30 23.27 1.74 -22.45
CA ALA A 30 24.64 1.32 -22.15
C ALA A 30 25.22 0.42 -23.25
N ALA A 31 24.43 -0.53 -23.77
CA ALA A 31 24.84 -1.39 -24.86
C ALA A 31 25.08 -0.63 -26.17
N GLU A 32 24.20 0.31 -26.53
CA GLU A 32 24.37 1.14 -27.73
C GLU A 32 25.58 2.08 -27.63
N ASN A 33 25.80 2.68 -26.46
CA ASN A 33 26.96 3.52 -26.23
C ASN A 33 28.27 2.72 -26.32
N ALA A 34 28.31 1.48 -25.81
CA ALA A 34 29.47 0.60 -25.96
C ALA A 34 29.76 0.26 -27.43
N GLN A 35 28.71 0.06 -28.25
CA GLN A 35 28.85 -0.20 -29.69
C GLN A 35 29.30 1.05 -30.48
N ARG A 36 28.85 2.24 -30.11
CA ARG A 36 29.30 3.50 -30.74
C ARG A 36 30.76 3.81 -30.40
N GLN A 37 31.16 3.57 -29.15
CA GLN A 37 32.55 3.72 -28.70
C GLN A 37 33.50 2.81 -29.50
N SER A 38 33.12 1.56 -29.79
CA SER A 38 33.96 0.67 -30.59
C SER A 38 34.07 1.08 -32.06
N ARG A 39 33.15 1.92 -32.56
CA ARG A 39 33.19 2.52 -33.91
C ARG A 39 33.86 3.90 -33.96
N GLY A 40 34.29 4.43 -32.82
CA GLY A 40 34.86 5.78 -32.72
C GLY A 40 33.83 6.92 -32.83
N GLU A 41 32.54 6.61 -32.70
CA GLU A 41 31.46 7.62 -32.70
C GLU A 41 31.22 8.16 -31.27
N PRO A 42 30.82 9.44 -31.14
CA PRO A 42 30.45 9.98 -29.84
C PRO A 42 29.23 9.25 -29.24
N PRO A 43 29.17 9.12 -27.89
CA PRO A 43 28.02 8.51 -27.23
C PRO A 43 26.75 9.30 -27.50
N LEU A 44 25.60 8.62 -27.41
CA LEU A 44 24.32 9.28 -27.60
C LEU A 44 24.16 10.44 -26.59
N PRO A 45 23.49 11.55 -26.98
CA PRO A 45 23.21 12.66 -26.08
C PRO A 45 22.55 12.20 -24.79
N ASP A 46 22.91 12.84 -23.67
CA ASP A 46 22.29 12.60 -22.37
C ASP A 46 20.84 13.07 -22.40
N GLU A 47 19.93 12.16 -22.73
CA GLU A 47 18.53 12.38 -22.43
C GLU A 47 18.34 12.32 -20.92
N ASP A 48 17.66 13.33 -20.37
CA ASP A 48 17.31 13.37 -18.98
C ASP A 48 16.30 12.25 -18.67
N VAL A 49 16.82 11.10 -18.23
CA VAL A 49 16.06 9.91 -17.86
C VAL A 49 14.98 10.25 -16.82
N SER A 50 15.20 11.29 -16.02
CA SER A 50 14.26 11.83 -15.04
C SER A 50 13.02 12.47 -15.70
N LYS A 51 13.18 13.09 -16.87
CA LYS A 51 12.06 13.66 -17.64
C LYS A 51 11.21 12.58 -18.31
N GLN A 52 11.86 11.49 -18.75
CA GLN A 52 11.20 10.36 -19.41
C GLN A 52 10.47 9.43 -18.42
N PHE A 53 11.07 9.16 -17.25
CA PHE A 53 10.52 8.29 -16.21
C PHE A 53 10.17 9.11 -14.96
N LYS A 54 9.10 9.91 -15.06
CA LYS A 54 8.63 10.74 -13.93
C LYS A 54 8.11 9.87 -12.78
N PRO A 55 8.56 10.09 -11.54
CA PRO A 55 8.07 9.33 -10.39
C PRO A 55 6.55 9.38 -10.29
N ILE A 56 5.92 8.22 -10.11
CA ILE A 56 4.48 8.15 -9.90
C ILE A 56 4.16 8.72 -8.52
N ALA A 57 3.27 9.72 -8.48
CA ALA A 57 2.89 10.39 -7.25
C ALA A 57 2.36 9.37 -6.21
N PRO A 58 2.83 9.44 -4.96
CA PRO A 58 2.40 8.51 -3.92
C PRO A 58 0.91 8.65 -3.65
N LEU A 59 0.24 7.53 -3.37
CA LEU A 59 -1.17 7.56 -2.99
C LEU A 59 -1.35 8.21 -1.62
N PRO A 60 -2.36 9.08 -1.44
CA PRO A 60 -2.76 9.57 -0.13
C PRO A 60 -3.11 8.40 0.80
N ARG A 61 -2.55 8.39 2.01
CA ARG A 61 -2.72 7.31 3.01
C ARG A 61 -3.52 7.70 4.25
N LEU A 62 -3.91 8.97 4.34
CA LEU A 62 -4.56 9.53 5.53
C LEU A 62 -5.92 8.86 5.79
N ASP A 63 -6.78 8.78 4.77
CA ASP A 63 -8.13 8.21 4.90
C ASP A 63 -8.09 6.74 5.30
N ALA A 64 -7.19 5.96 4.71
CA ALA A 64 -6.97 4.56 5.05
C ALA A 64 -6.53 4.39 6.52
N MET A 65 -5.64 5.28 7.00
CA MET A 65 -5.16 5.28 8.38
C MET A 65 -6.29 5.62 9.36
N ILE A 66 -7.06 6.67 9.09
CA ILE A 66 -8.19 7.10 9.92
C ILE A 66 -9.24 5.99 9.98
N THR A 67 -9.61 5.44 8.83
CA THR A 67 -10.60 4.36 8.73
C THR A 67 -10.16 3.12 9.51
N SER A 68 -8.86 2.75 9.43
CA SER A 68 -8.31 1.65 10.22
C SER A 68 -8.41 1.90 11.73
N GLY A 69 -8.15 3.13 12.18
CA GLY A 69 -8.31 3.53 13.58
C GLY A 69 -9.76 3.45 14.05
N GLN A 70 -10.70 3.92 13.22
CA GLN A 70 -12.13 3.83 13.51
C GLN A 70 -12.59 2.38 13.66
N ILE A 71 -12.17 1.48 12.76
CA ILE A 71 -12.50 0.05 12.86
C ILE A 71 -11.94 -0.56 14.16
N SER A 72 -10.69 -0.26 14.50
CA SER A 72 -10.09 -0.73 15.76
C SER A 72 -10.90 -0.28 16.97
N ASN A 73 -11.34 0.98 16.99
CA ASN A 73 -12.19 1.50 18.05
C ASN A 73 -13.55 0.81 18.09
N TYR A 74 -14.20 0.58 16.95
CA TYR A 74 -15.46 -0.18 16.91
C TYR A 74 -15.29 -1.61 17.43
N CYS A 75 -14.23 -2.31 17.05
CA CYS A 75 -13.94 -3.66 17.57
C CYS A 75 -13.78 -3.65 19.10
N LYS A 76 -13.09 -2.64 19.66
CA LYS A 76 -12.96 -2.48 21.12
C LYS A 76 -14.31 -2.24 21.79
N GLN A 77 -15.12 -1.33 21.24
CA GLN A 77 -16.44 -1.01 21.78
C GLN A 77 -17.36 -2.23 21.76
N ILE A 78 -17.39 -2.98 20.65
CA ILE A 78 -18.15 -4.22 20.53
C ILE A 78 -17.68 -5.24 21.57
N SER A 79 -16.37 -5.45 21.70
CA SER A 79 -15.82 -6.40 22.67
C SER A 79 -16.18 -6.04 24.12
N GLN A 80 -16.08 -4.75 24.46
CA GLN A 80 -16.46 -4.25 25.78
C GLN A 80 -17.96 -4.43 26.03
N PHE A 81 -18.81 -4.12 25.03
CA PHE A 81 -20.25 -4.29 25.12
C PHE A 81 -20.64 -5.77 25.31
N CYS A 82 -20.05 -6.68 24.55
CA CYS A 82 -20.28 -8.12 24.70
C CYS A 82 -19.86 -8.62 26.09
N SER A 83 -18.70 -8.17 26.59
CA SER A 83 -18.22 -8.55 27.93
C SER A 83 -19.17 -8.08 29.03
N GLN A 84 -19.64 -6.83 28.95
CA GLN A 84 -20.63 -6.30 29.90
C GLN A 84 -21.97 -7.04 29.80
N SER A 85 -22.44 -7.34 28.59
CA SER A 85 -23.70 -8.04 28.36
C SER A 85 -23.65 -9.46 28.93
N LEU A 86 -22.52 -10.14 28.76
CA LEU A 86 -22.29 -11.47 29.34
C LEU A 86 -22.27 -11.41 30.87
N GLY A 87 -21.59 -10.43 31.46
CA GLY A 87 -21.60 -10.23 32.93
C GLY A 87 -23.01 -10.03 33.47
N LYS A 88 -23.82 -9.18 32.83
CA LYS A 88 -25.24 -8.97 33.19
C LYS A 88 -26.05 -10.27 33.10
N LEU A 89 -25.83 -11.08 32.06
CA LEU A 89 -26.51 -12.36 31.89
C LEU A 89 -26.19 -13.34 33.04
N TYR A 90 -24.92 -13.45 33.42
CA TYR A 90 -24.53 -14.32 34.54
C TYR A 90 -25.10 -13.85 35.88
N VAL A 91 -25.08 -12.54 36.15
CA VAL A 91 -25.70 -11.97 37.36
C VAL A 91 -27.20 -12.24 37.37
N ALA A 92 -27.90 -12.00 36.26
CA ALA A 92 -29.33 -12.28 36.15
C ALA A 92 -29.65 -13.77 36.38
N LYS A 93 -28.83 -14.67 35.83
CA LYS A 93 -28.99 -16.13 36.02
C LYS A 93 -28.78 -16.55 37.48
N ALA A 94 -27.75 -16.03 38.14
CA ALA A 94 -27.48 -16.33 39.55
C ALA A 94 -28.66 -15.88 40.44
N LEU A 95 -29.13 -14.64 40.25
CA LEU A 95 -30.28 -14.09 40.98
C LEU A 95 -31.59 -14.86 40.73
N GLN A 96 -31.74 -15.49 39.56
CA GLN A 96 -32.90 -16.34 39.25
C GLN A 96 -32.80 -17.71 39.91
N GLN A 97 -31.60 -18.27 40.07
CA GLN A 97 -31.39 -19.55 40.74
C GLN A 97 -31.62 -19.46 42.26
N ASP A 98 -31.19 -18.36 42.90
CA ASP A 98 -31.40 -18.14 44.34
C ASP A 98 -32.88 -17.96 44.74
N LYS A 99 -33.78 -17.72 43.76
CA LYS A 99 -35.23 -17.57 44.00
C LYS A 99 -36.03 -18.87 43.90
N LYS A 100 -35.40 -20.00 43.57
CA LYS A 100 -36.03 -21.33 43.51
C LYS A 100 -35.63 -22.16 44.73
#